data_AF-A0A5S9M2D2-F1
#
_entry.id   AF-A0A5S9M2D2-F1
#
_cell.length_a   1.000
_cell.length_b   1.000
_cell.length_c   1.000
_cell.angle_alpha   90.00
_cell.angle_beta   90.00
_cell.angle_gamma   90.00
#
_symmetry.space_group_name_H-M   'P 1'
#
loop_
_entity.id
_entity.type
_entity.pdbx_description
1 polymer ?
#
loop_
_entity_poly.entity_id
_entity_poly.type
_entity_poly.pdbx_seq_one_letter_code
_entity_poly.pdbx_strand_id
1 'polypeptide(L)' 'MSSLFRKKSLDQLMLESQIKRLSRSLNTFDLILLGIGCVVGTGIFVITGVAAANDAGPAIIISFILAAIACALAAFLLR' A
#
# COMPACT_ATOMS: atom_id res chain seq x y z
N MET A 1 31.28 6.18 -8.55
CA MET A 1 29.97 5.80 -9.15
C MET A 1 29.70 4.33 -8.89
N SER A 2 29.41 3.96 -7.64
CA SER A 2 29.38 2.55 -7.24
C SER A 2 28.43 2.33 -6.05
N SER A 3 27.14 2.13 -6.32
CA SER A 3 26.24 1.27 -5.50
C SER A 3 24.75 1.28 -5.91
N LEU A 4 24.36 1.67 -7.13
CA LEU A 4 22.93 1.72 -7.55
C LEU A 4 22.18 0.37 -7.43
N PHE A 5 22.88 -0.76 -7.41
CA PHE A 5 22.29 -2.10 -7.28
C PHE A 5 22.72 -2.86 -6.02
N ARG A 6 23.23 -2.16 -4.99
CA ARG A 6 23.60 -2.81 -3.73
C ARG A 6 22.35 -3.19 -2.95
N LYS A 7 21.92 -4.45 -3.06
CA LYS A 7 20.89 -5.02 -2.19
C LYS A 7 21.43 -5.08 -0.75
N LYS A 8 20.62 -4.66 0.22
CA LYS A 8 20.99 -4.80 1.65
C LYS A 8 21.11 -6.29 1.97
N SER A 9 22.21 -6.68 2.63
CA SER A 9 22.44 -8.09 2.97
C SER A 9 21.43 -8.54 4.03
N LEU A 10 20.94 -9.77 3.90
CA LEU A 10 19.96 -10.37 4.82
C LEU A 10 20.52 -10.47 6.25
N ASP A 11 21.81 -10.79 6.38
CA ASP A 11 22.48 -10.93 7.67
C ASP A 11 22.47 -9.60 8.46
N GLN A 12 22.71 -8.48 7.78
CA GLN A 12 22.65 -7.15 8.39
C GLN A 12 21.23 -6.76 8.83
N LEU A 13 20.21 -7.16 8.07
CA LEU A 13 18.80 -6.94 8.43
C LEU A 13 18.39 -7.73 9.68
N MET A 14 18.80 -9.00 9.76
CA MET A 14 18.54 -9.83 10.94
C MET A 14 19.21 -9.23 12.18
N LEU A 15 20.47 -8.80 12.07
CA LEU A 15 21.23 -8.23 13.17
C LEU A 15 20.60 -6.90 13.68
N GLU A 16 20.22 -5.99 12.78
CA GLU A 16 19.49 -4.76 13.13
C GLU A 16 18.13 -5.05 13.80
N SER A 17 17.40 -6.07 13.34
CA SER A 17 16.10 -6.45 13.91
C SER A 17 16.18 -6.97 15.34
N GLN A 18 17.29 -7.62 15.71
CA GLN A 18 17.52 -8.16 17.06
C GLN A 18 17.84 -7.03 18.06
N ILE A 19 18.54 -5.98 17.62
CA ILE A 19 18.94 -4.85 18.47
C ILE A 19 17.73 -3.94 18.81
N LYS A 20 16.76 -3.79 17.90
CA LYS A 20 15.56 -2.96 18.07
C LYS A 20 14.28 -3.79 18.09
N ARG A 21 14.15 -4.70 19.06
CA ARG A 21 13.00 -5.60 19.15
C ARG A 21 11.77 -4.89 19.73
N LEU A 22 10.81 -4.55 18.88
CA LEU A 22 9.50 -4.02 19.30
C LEU A 22 8.60 -5.16 19.81
N SER A 23 7.78 -4.89 20.82
CA SER A 23 6.77 -5.86 21.27
C SER A 23 5.80 -6.16 20.14
N ARG A 24 5.66 -7.44 19.77
CA ARG A 24 4.71 -7.89 18.73
C ARG A 24 3.30 -7.92 19.33
N SER A 25 2.67 -6.75 19.42
CA SER A 25 1.32 -6.59 19.97
C SER A 25 0.23 -6.43 18.91
N LEU A 26 0.60 -6.16 17.65
CA LEU A 26 -0.37 -5.96 16.56
C LEU A 26 -0.96 -7.30 16.14
N ASN A 27 -2.27 -7.42 16.29
CA ASN A 27 -3.05 -8.55 15.82
C ASN A 27 -3.43 -8.36 14.33
N THR A 28 -3.92 -9.41 13.68
CA THR A 28 -4.33 -9.37 12.26
C THR A 28 -5.34 -8.25 11.99
N PHE A 29 -6.25 -8.02 12.93
CA PHE A 29 -7.24 -6.94 12.82
C PHE A 29 -6.58 -5.56 12.84
N ASP A 30 -5.62 -5.33 13.75
CA ASP A 30 -4.91 -4.05 13.85
C ASP A 30 -4.12 -3.76 12.57
N LEU A 31 -3.56 -4.80 11.93
CA LEU A 31 -2.87 -4.67 10.64
C LEU A 31 -3.83 -4.33 9.50
N ILE A 32 -5.04 -4.89 9.48
CA ILE A 32 -6.07 -4.54 8.50
C ILE A 32 -6.49 -3.08 8.69
N LEU A 33 -6.73 -2.65 9.93
CA LEU A 33 -7.12 -1.27 10.23
C LEU A 33 -5.99 -0.29 9.87
N LEU A 34 -4.74 -0.64 10.16
CA LEU A 34 -3.57 0.12 9.74
C LEU A 34 -3.53 0.27 8.22
N GLY A 35 -3.75 -0.81 7.47
CA GLY A 35 -3.80 -0.79 6.02
C GLY A 35 -4.90 0.11 5.48
N ILE A 36 -6.13 -0.01 6.00
CA ILE A 36 -7.26 0.85 5.62
C ILE A 36 -6.95 2.32 5.92
N GLY A 37 -6.41 2.61 7.10
CA GLY A 37 -6.02 3.98 7.49
C GLY A 37 -4.93 4.58 6.61
N CYS A 38 -4.01 3.77 6.09
CA CYS A 38 -3.01 4.23 5.12
C CYS A 38 -3.57 4.47 3.72
N VAL A 39 -4.62 3.75 3.30
CA VAL A 39 -5.21 3.86 1.96
C VAL A 39 -6.27 4.97 1.89
N VAL A 40 -7.08 5.14 2.93
CA VAL A 40 -8.17 6.13 2.97
C VAL A 40 -7.63 7.48 3.43
N GLY A 41 -7.19 8.30 2.48
CA GLY A 41 -6.66 9.65 2.72
C GLY A 41 -7.46 10.76 2.00
N THR A 42 -6.87 11.95 1.93
CA THR A 42 -7.48 13.09 1.20
C THR A 42 -7.69 12.82 -0.29
N GLY A 43 -6.88 11.93 -0.88
CA GLY A 43 -6.94 11.56 -2.28
C GLY A 43 -8.31 11.01 -2.72
N ILE A 44 -8.92 10.10 -1.94
CA ILE A 44 -10.22 9.52 -2.32
C ILE A 44 -11.35 10.56 -2.27
N PHE A 45 -11.27 11.56 -1.39
CA PHE A 45 -12.32 12.57 -1.25
C PHE A 45 -12.24 13.66 -2.33
N VAL A 46 -11.02 14.03 -2.77
CA VAL A 46 -10.84 15.10 -3.76
C VAL A 46 -10.76 14.55 -5.18
N ILE A 47 -9.91 13.55 -5.41
CA ILE A 47 -9.58 13.07 -6.77
C ILE A 47 -10.79 12.35 -7.38
N THR A 48 -11.58 11.63 -6.58
CA THR A 48 -12.81 10.99 -7.04
C THR A 48 -13.83 11.98 -7.58
N GLY A 49 -13.99 13.14 -6.91
CA GLY A 49 -14.91 14.18 -7.38
C GLY A 49 -14.44 14.81 -8.69
N VAL A 50 -13.15 15.08 -8.81
CA VAL A 50 -12.56 15.63 -10.04
C VAL A 50 -12.65 14.64 -11.20
N ALA A 51 -12.35 13.36 -10.96
CA ALA A 51 -12.45 12.30 -11.95
C ALA A 51 -13.91 12.01 -12.35
N ALA A 52 -14.85 12.13 -11.42
CA ALA A 52 -16.28 11.99 -11.73
C ALA A 52 -16.75 13.16 -12.59
N ALA A 53 -16.32 14.39 -12.30
CA ALA A 53 -16.76 15.57 -13.03
C ALA A 53 -16.13 15.67 -14.44
N ASN A 54 -14.86 15.31 -14.61
CA ASN A 54 -14.11 15.59 -15.85
C ASN A 54 -13.84 14.35 -16.73
N ASP A 55 -13.76 13.15 -16.15
CA ASP A 55 -13.34 11.96 -16.91
C ASP A 55 -14.49 10.96 -17.12
N ALA A 56 -15.06 10.43 -16.03
CA ALA A 56 -15.91 9.23 -16.10
C ALA A 56 -17.40 9.49 -15.85
N GLY A 57 -17.78 10.64 -15.29
CA GLY A 57 -19.19 10.91 -14.98
C GLY A 57 -19.78 9.86 -14.01
N PRO A 58 -21.05 9.46 -14.19
CA PRO A 58 -21.67 8.42 -13.37
C PRO A 58 -21.03 7.03 -13.54
N ALA A 59 -20.20 6.81 -14.56
CA ALA A 59 -19.53 5.54 -14.81
C ALA A 59 -18.23 5.35 -14.00
N ILE A 60 -17.84 6.30 -13.14
CA ILE A 60 -16.61 6.21 -12.33
C ILE A 60 -16.49 4.93 -11.49
N ILE A 61 -17.63 4.34 -11.10
CA ILE A 61 -17.65 3.10 -10.33
C ILE A 61 -17.04 1.93 -11.10
N ILE A 62 -17.17 1.91 -12.43
CA ILE A 62 -16.57 0.89 -13.30
C ILE A 62 -15.04 1.03 -13.27
N SER A 63 -14.52 2.26 -13.34
CA SER A 63 -13.09 2.54 -13.22
C SER A 63 -12.53 2.09 -11.86
N PHE A 64 -13.27 2.31 -10.77
CA PHE A 64 -12.86 1.83 -9.44
C PHE A 64 -12.83 0.30 -9.33
N ILE A 65 -13.77 -0.41 -9.97
CA ILE A 65 -13.78 -1.87 -9.99
C ILE A 65 -12.53 -2.41 -10.72
N LEU A 66 -12.20 -1.85 -11.90
CA LEU A 66 -10.98 -2.22 -12.61
C LEU A 66 -9.72 -1.91 -11.80
N ALA A 67 -9.65 -0.75 -11.15
CA ALA A 67 -8.53 -0.38 -10.29
C ALA A 67 -8.40 -1.35 -9.09
N ALA A 68 -9.52 -1.76 -8.48
CA ALA A 68 -9.51 -2.73 -7.37
C ALA A 68 -8.96 -4.09 -7.81
N ILE A 69 -9.32 -4.57 -9.01
CA ILE A 69 -8.79 -5.81 -9.57
C ILE A 69 -7.27 -5.69 -9.79
N ALA A 70 -6.81 -4.58 -10.37
CA ALA A 70 -5.37 -4.34 -10.58
C ALA A 70 -4.60 -4.30 -9.25
N CYS A 71 -5.13 -3.62 -8.23
CA CYS A 71 -4.55 -3.59 -6.89
C CYS A 71 -4.52 -4.97 -6.22
N ALA A 72 -5.57 -5.78 -6.40
CA ALA A 72 -5.62 -7.14 -5.86
C ALA A 72 -4.55 -8.04 -6.51
N LEU A 73 -4.36 -7.94 -7.82
CA LEU A 73 -3.31 -8.66 -8.53
C LEU A 73 -1.92 -8.21 -8.08
N ALA A 74 -1.70 -6.89 -7.91
CA ALA A 74 -0.44 -6.37 -7.39
C ALA A 74 -0.16 -6.87 -5.97
N ALA A 75 -1.15 -6.85 -5.08
CA ALA A 75 -1.02 -7.36 -3.71
C ALA A 75 -0.70 -8.86 -3.67
N PHE A 76 -1.27 -9.65 -4.59
CA PHE A 76 -0.98 -11.08 -4.72
C PHE A 76 0.46 -11.32 -5.19
N LEU A 77 0.97 -10.52 -6.14
CA LEU A 77 2.32 -10.63 -6.69
C LEU A 77 3.42 -10.05 -5.78
N LEU A 78 3.06 -9.24 -4.79
CA LEU A 78 4.00 -8.55 -3.89
C LEU A 78 4.55 -9.46 -2.76
N ARG A 79 4.09 -10.71 -2.68
CA ARG A 79 4.56 -11.72 -1.73
C ARG A 79 5.98 -12.19 -2.02
#